data_AF-A0A2R7P0F1-F1
#
_entry.id   AF-A0A2R7P0F1-F1
#
_cell.length_a   1.000
_cell.length_b   1.000
_cell.length_c   1.000
_cell.angle_alpha   90.00
_cell.angle_beta   90.00
_cell.angle_gamma   90.00
#
_symmetry.space_group_name_H-M   'P 1'
#
loop_
_entity.id
_entity.type
_entity.pdbx_description
1 polymer ?
#
loop_
_entity_poly.entity_id
_entity_poly.type
_entity_poly.pdbx_seq_one_letter_code
_entity_poly.pdbx_strand_id
1 'polypeptide(L)'
;MFDRLRKALHLPGGPNAARPVSNQEVVRWAANQRLAVVPQAVDGHFDLGGDLNGHPWRLECGNPTRDYVRGLELRGRADLGVDPDAAVMVLNRPLQESLEGNAYNAITDTLQTTVNASLPEEMRWLAMFEEVTWPGLPASFRQHFAVVAERMETAQRWIHAPVVSQLLNMVEGEGGEVRAQSPLLLMLVRGKVYLRMEHTQRSLTEIAQATQLLLAAAQGALQNLPPPPPAGVPTEGGAGPQ
;
A
#
# COMPACT_ATOMS: atom_id res chain seq x y z
N MET A 1 -36.85 -24.03 -4.35
CA MET A 1 -36.46 -24.51 -3.00
C MET A 1 -34.93 -24.42 -2.80
N PHE A 2 -34.28 -23.33 -3.22
CA PHE A 2 -32.81 -23.19 -3.15
C PHE A 2 -32.35 -21.72 -2.96
N ASP A 3 -33.13 -20.89 -2.25
CA ASP A 3 -32.79 -19.46 -2.01
C ASP A 3 -32.51 -19.12 -0.53
N ARG A 4 -32.17 -20.12 0.30
CA ARG A 4 -31.97 -19.92 1.75
C ARG A 4 -30.58 -20.22 2.30
N LEU A 5 -29.57 -20.38 1.44
CA LEU A 5 -28.19 -20.73 1.87
C LEU A 5 -27.12 -19.68 1.53
N ARG A 6 -27.47 -18.38 1.48
CA ARG A 6 -26.46 -17.29 1.33
C ARG A 6 -26.39 -16.30 2.49
N LYS A 7 -27.04 -16.59 3.62
CA LYS A 7 -26.94 -15.83 4.88
C LYS A 7 -26.57 -16.76 6.03
N ALA A 8 -25.30 -17.11 6.16
CA ALA A 8 -24.70 -17.57 7.43
C ALA A 8 -23.25 -18.03 7.22
N LEU A 9 -22.34 -17.09 6.95
CA LEU A 9 -20.91 -17.27 7.28
C LEU A 9 -20.40 -15.94 7.86
N HIS A 10 -21.07 -15.48 8.91
CA HIS A 10 -20.39 -14.68 9.92
C HIS A 10 -19.78 -15.68 10.90
N LEU A 11 -18.48 -15.95 10.75
CA LEU A 11 -17.74 -16.55 11.86
C LEU A 11 -17.80 -15.52 13.01
N PRO A 12 -18.27 -15.92 14.21
CA PRO A 12 -18.13 -15.05 15.37
C PRO A 12 -16.64 -14.92 15.68
N GLY A 13 -16.15 -13.68 15.68
CA GLY A 13 -14.81 -13.36 16.16
C GLY A 13 -14.61 -13.89 17.57
N GLY A 14 -13.38 -14.31 17.89
CA GLY A 14 -13.00 -14.77 19.22
C GLY A 14 -13.33 -13.74 20.32
N PRO A 15 -13.28 -14.15 21.60
CA PRO A 15 -13.89 -13.46 22.74
C PRO A 15 -13.32 -12.08 23.11
N ASN A 16 -12.51 -11.46 22.25
CA ASN A 16 -11.96 -10.12 22.47
C ASN A 16 -11.84 -9.27 21.19
N ALA A 17 -12.67 -9.53 20.16
CA ALA A 17 -12.74 -8.65 19.00
C ALA A 17 -13.39 -7.32 19.41
N ALA A 18 -12.58 -6.29 19.63
CA ALA A 18 -13.06 -4.94 19.90
C ALA A 18 -14.08 -4.52 18.84
N ARG A 19 -15.15 -3.83 19.26
CA ARG A 19 -16.14 -3.27 18.34
C ARG A 19 -15.41 -2.43 17.30
N PRO A 20 -15.64 -2.63 15.99
CA PRO A 20 -15.06 -1.75 14.98
C PRO A 20 -15.44 -0.30 15.24
N VAL A 21 -14.52 0.61 14.92
CA VAL A 21 -14.82 2.04 14.94
C VAL A 21 -16.06 2.33 14.09
N SER A 22 -17.01 3.05 14.67
CA SER A 22 -18.24 3.44 13.99
C SER A 22 -17.99 4.58 13.01
N ASN A 23 -18.86 4.71 12.00
CA ASN A 23 -18.74 5.80 11.03
C ASN A 23 -18.85 7.18 11.70
N GLN A 24 -19.61 7.31 12.79
CA GLN A 24 -19.69 8.56 13.57
C GLN A 24 -18.37 8.92 14.25
N GLU A 25 -17.65 7.94 14.78
CA GLU A 25 -16.33 8.15 15.39
C GLU A 25 -15.31 8.60 14.34
N VAL A 26 -15.31 7.95 13.17
CA VAL A 26 -14.43 8.35 12.04
C VAL A 26 -14.76 9.76 11.57
N VAL A 27 -16.05 10.12 11.43
CA VAL A 27 -16.45 11.47 11.01
C VAL A 27 -15.98 12.54 11.98
N ARG A 28 -16.15 12.33 13.30
CA ARG A 28 -15.68 13.28 14.32
C ARG A 28 -14.16 13.41 14.32
N TRP A 29 -13.45 12.30 14.21
CA TRP A 29 -12.00 12.30 14.12
C TRP A 29 -11.51 13.03 12.87
N ALA A 30 -12.08 12.74 11.70
CA ALA A 30 -11.72 13.38 10.43
C ALA A 30 -11.95 14.91 10.48
N ALA A 31 -13.05 15.37 11.08
CA ALA A 31 -13.32 16.79 11.27
C ALA A 31 -12.23 17.48 12.12
N ASN A 32 -11.77 16.84 13.21
CA ASN A 32 -10.68 17.37 14.03
C ASN A 32 -9.35 17.45 13.26
N GLN A 33 -9.12 16.53 12.33
CA GLN A 33 -7.95 16.51 11.44
C GLN A 33 -8.13 17.39 10.19
N ARG A 34 -9.29 18.05 10.01
CA ARG A 34 -9.67 18.81 8.82
C ARG A 34 -9.61 17.99 7.52
N LEU A 35 -9.96 16.71 7.62
CA LEU A 35 -10.02 15.78 6.50
C LEU A 35 -11.44 15.72 5.93
N ALA A 36 -11.55 15.56 4.62
CA ALA A 36 -12.82 15.21 4.00
C ALA A 36 -13.13 13.74 4.31
N VAL A 37 -14.40 13.44 4.62
CA VAL A 37 -14.85 12.08 4.93
C VAL A 37 -16.21 11.80 4.28
N VAL A 38 -16.35 10.62 3.68
CA VAL A 38 -17.61 10.10 3.17
C VAL A 38 -17.86 8.75 3.86
N PRO A 39 -18.71 8.70 4.90
CA PRO A 39 -19.09 7.43 5.52
C PRO A 39 -19.98 6.62 4.57
N GLN A 40 -19.86 5.29 4.60
CA GLN A 40 -20.69 4.40 3.80
C GLN A 40 -21.87 3.84 4.64
N ALA A 41 -22.78 3.11 3.99
CA ALA A 41 -23.96 2.54 4.67
C ALA A 41 -23.62 1.47 5.71
N VAL A 42 -22.45 0.84 5.60
CA VAL A 42 -21.95 -0.20 6.51
C VAL A 42 -20.94 0.43 7.47
N ASP A 43 -21.08 0.17 8.77
CA ASP A 43 -20.11 0.63 9.76
C ASP A 43 -18.72 0.04 9.49
N GLY A 44 -17.69 0.88 9.65
CA GLY A 44 -16.31 0.52 9.33
C GLY A 44 -15.97 0.67 7.85
N HIS A 45 -16.92 1.10 7.00
CA HIS A 45 -16.65 1.46 5.60
C HIS A 45 -16.72 2.99 5.45
N PHE A 46 -15.69 3.58 4.86
CA PHE A 46 -15.59 5.02 4.67
C PHE A 46 -14.55 5.37 3.62
N ASP A 47 -14.59 6.62 3.17
CA ASP A 47 -13.55 7.24 2.39
C ASP A 47 -13.06 8.50 3.09
N LEU A 48 -11.75 8.61 3.27
CA LEU A 48 -11.08 9.82 3.71
C LEU A 48 -10.33 10.43 2.52
N GLY A 49 -10.20 11.75 2.51
CA GLY A 49 -9.40 12.40 1.49
C GLY A 49 -8.97 13.81 1.87
N GLY A 50 -8.07 14.32 1.04
CA GLY A 50 -7.54 15.66 1.17
C GLY A 50 -6.65 16.00 -0.01
N ASP A 51 -5.91 17.09 0.16
CA ASP A 51 -4.93 17.60 -0.79
C ASP A 51 -3.57 17.72 -0.12
N LEU A 52 -2.52 17.36 -0.85
CA LEU A 52 -1.12 17.54 -0.44
C LEU A 52 -0.42 18.39 -1.49
N ASN A 53 -0.34 19.70 -1.26
CA ASN A 53 0.31 20.67 -2.16
C ASN A 53 -0.22 20.61 -3.61
N GLY A 54 -1.54 20.55 -3.79
CA GLY A 54 -2.20 20.44 -5.09
C GLY A 54 -2.33 19.01 -5.63
N HIS A 55 -1.94 18.01 -4.85
CA HIS A 55 -2.00 16.59 -5.23
C HIS A 55 -3.06 15.87 -4.38
N PRO A 56 -4.15 15.38 -4.99
CA PRO A 56 -5.22 14.73 -4.25
C PRO A 56 -4.78 13.37 -3.70
N TRP A 57 -5.26 13.04 -2.51
CA TRP A 57 -5.09 11.73 -1.92
C TRP A 57 -6.40 11.22 -1.31
N ARG A 58 -6.52 9.90 -1.21
CA ARG A 58 -7.66 9.20 -0.62
C ARG A 58 -7.18 8.01 0.21
N LEU A 59 -7.85 7.74 1.32
CA LEU A 59 -7.75 6.50 2.10
C LEU A 59 -9.15 5.90 2.24
N GLU A 60 -9.38 4.79 1.56
CA GLU A 60 -10.64 4.03 1.63
C GLU A 60 -10.53 2.91 2.66
N CYS A 61 -11.60 2.66 3.42
CA CYS A 61 -11.77 1.45 4.20
C CYS A 61 -12.97 0.65 3.68
N GLY A 62 -12.78 -0.62 3.35
CA GLY A 62 -13.87 -1.47 2.88
C GLY A 62 -13.50 -2.93 2.71
N ASN A 63 -14.28 -3.66 1.91
CA ASN A 63 -14.04 -5.08 1.65
C ASN A 63 -12.66 -5.29 0.99
N PRO A 64 -11.95 -6.37 1.33
CA PRO A 64 -10.68 -6.74 0.71
C PRO A 64 -10.77 -6.88 -0.81
N THR A 65 -9.75 -6.39 -1.49
CA THR A 65 -9.56 -6.52 -2.94
C THR A 65 -8.43 -7.49 -3.32
N ARG A 66 -7.82 -8.13 -2.31
CA ARG A 66 -6.83 -9.20 -2.44
C ARG A 66 -7.10 -10.30 -1.43
N ASP A 67 -6.84 -11.53 -1.84
CA ASP A 67 -7.17 -12.72 -1.06
C ASP A 67 -6.30 -12.90 0.19
N TYR A 68 -5.12 -12.26 0.21
CA TYR A 68 -4.25 -12.27 1.39
C TYR A 68 -4.71 -11.30 2.49
N VAL A 69 -5.66 -10.40 2.22
CA VAL A 69 -6.19 -9.46 3.22
C VAL A 69 -7.49 -10.00 3.81
N ARG A 70 -7.58 -10.07 5.14
CA ARG A 70 -8.75 -10.58 5.86
C ARG A 70 -9.55 -9.46 6.51
N GLY A 71 -10.88 -9.58 6.50
CA GLY A 71 -11.76 -8.65 7.21
C GLY A 71 -11.98 -7.35 6.45
N LEU A 72 -11.37 -6.26 6.90
CA LEU A 72 -11.45 -4.94 6.26
C LEU A 72 -10.06 -4.53 5.75
N GLU A 73 -10.04 -3.76 4.68
CA GLU A 73 -8.81 -3.28 4.05
C GLU A 73 -8.79 -1.75 4.03
N LEU A 74 -7.66 -1.18 4.45
CA LEU A 74 -7.32 0.24 4.23
C LEU A 74 -6.53 0.37 2.92
N ARG A 75 -7.07 1.14 1.97
CA ARG A 75 -6.50 1.40 0.66
C ARG A 75 -6.18 2.87 0.49
N GLY A 76 -4.91 3.22 0.53
CA GLY A 76 -4.43 4.57 0.28
C GLY A 76 -4.02 4.77 -1.18
N ARG A 77 -4.27 5.97 -1.70
CA ARG A 77 -3.76 6.42 -2.99
C ARG A 77 -3.46 7.92 -2.94
N ALA A 78 -2.31 8.32 -3.47
CA ALA A 78 -1.98 9.72 -3.75
C ALA A 78 -1.53 9.86 -5.21
N ASP A 79 -2.17 10.78 -5.94
CA ASP A 79 -1.88 11.07 -7.35
C ASP A 79 -0.87 12.22 -7.43
N LEU A 80 0.42 11.90 -7.61
CA LEU A 80 1.53 12.85 -7.40
C LEU A 80 2.16 13.39 -8.69
N GLY A 81 2.01 12.69 -9.82
CA GLY A 81 2.62 13.11 -11.08
C GLY A 81 4.15 13.17 -11.05
N VAL A 82 4.79 12.48 -10.10
CA VAL A 82 6.26 12.27 -10.08
C VAL A 82 6.71 11.36 -11.22
N ASP A 83 8.01 11.19 -11.39
CA ASP A 83 8.61 10.31 -12.41
C ASP A 83 7.81 9.00 -12.61
N PRO A 84 7.19 8.79 -13.79
CA PRO A 84 6.36 7.61 -14.04
C PRO A 84 7.17 6.31 -14.05
N ASP A 85 8.49 6.39 -14.25
CA ASP A 85 9.43 5.27 -14.25
C ASP A 85 10.03 5.03 -12.86
N ALA A 86 9.59 5.76 -11.83
CA ALA A 86 9.93 5.45 -10.45
C ALA A 86 9.11 4.24 -9.98
N ALA A 87 9.81 3.13 -9.72
CA ALA A 87 9.23 1.86 -9.30
C ALA A 87 9.89 1.35 -8.01
N VAL A 88 9.17 1.46 -6.88
CA VAL A 88 9.61 0.96 -5.56
C VAL A 88 8.43 0.37 -4.80
N MET A 89 8.63 -0.78 -4.16
CA MET A 89 7.65 -1.46 -3.32
C MET A 89 8.29 -1.80 -1.97
N VAL A 90 7.55 -1.56 -0.89
CA VAL A 90 7.88 -1.98 0.47
C VAL A 90 6.75 -2.86 0.96
N LEU A 91 7.09 -4.02 1.50
CA LEU A 91 6.13 -4.97 2.05
C LEU A 91 6.70 -5.63 3.30
N ASN A 92 5.84 -6.02 4.24
CA ASN A 92 6.31 -6.75 5.41
C ASN A 92 6.70 -8.19 5.06
N ARG A 93 7.69 -8.75 5.79
CA ARG A 93 8.25 -10.08 5.51
C ARG A 93 7.20 -11.20 5.42
N PRO A 94 6.21 -11.30 6.33
CA PRO A 94 5.19 -12.35 6.21
C PRO A 94 4.35 -12.25 4.93
N LEU A 95 4.08 -11.03 4.45
CA LEU A 95 3.40 -10.84 3.17
C LEU A 95 4.30 -11.23 2.00
N GLN A 96 5.58 -10.84 2.03
CA GLN A 96 6.55 -11.23 1.00
C GLN A 96 6.62 -12.75 0.85
N GLU A 97 6.86 -13.47 1.95
CA GLU A 97 6.96 -14.93 1.97
C GLU A 97 5.69 -15.60 1.42
N SER A 98 4.52 -15.09 1.82
CA SER A 98 3.22 -15.57 1.33
C SER A 98 3.04 -15.36 -0.18
N LEU A 99 3.41 -14.18 -0.69
CA LEU A 99 3.29 -13.85 -2.11
C LEU A 99 4.27 -14.67 -2.96
N GLU A 100 5.51 -14.85 -2.50
CA GLU A 100 6.53 -15.67 -3.17
C GLU A 100 6.12 -17.15 -3.21
N GLY A 101 5.61 -17.69 -2.09
CA GLY A 101 5.09 -19.05 -2.04
C GLY A 101 3.90 -19.27 -3.00
N ASN A 102 2.98 -18.30 -3.07
CA ASN A 102 1.86 -18.35 -4.00
C ASN A 102 2.28 -18.23 -5.47
N ALA A 103 3.28 -17.39 -5.77
CA ALA A 103 3.82 -17.25 -7.12
C ALA A 103 4.49 -18.56 -7.57
N TYR A 104 5.26 -19.21 -6.70
CA TYR A 104 5.84 -20.52 -6.97
C TYR A 104 4.77 -21.58 -7.29
N ASN A 105 3.71 -21.65 -6.49
CA ASN A 105 2.59 -22.55 -6.73
C ASN A 105 1.89 -22.27 -8.07
N ALA A 106 1.60 -21.00 -8.37
CA ALA A 106 0.96 -20.62 -9.63
C ALA A 106 1.81 -21.01 -10.87
N ILE A 107 3.13 -20.85 -10.79
CA ILE A 107 4.07 -21.19 -11.88
C ILE A 107 4.24 -22.71 -12.01
N THR A 108 4.34 -23.44 -10.89
CA THR A 108 4.54 -24.90 -10.91
C THR A 108 3.28 -25.67 -11.32
N ASP A 109 2.09 -25.13 -11.02
CA ASP A 109 0.81 -25.77 -11.37
C ASP A 109 0.41 -25.53 -12.84
N THR A 110 1.09 -24.63 -13.58
CA THR A 110 0.76 -24.38 -14.99
C THR A 110 1.98 -24.25 -15.92
N LEU A 111 2.16 -25.26 -16.76
CA LEU A 111 2.93 -25.24 -18.02
C LEU A 111 2.28 -24.31 -19.09
N GLN A 112 1.79 -23.11 -18.73
CA GLN A 112 1.16 -22.19 -19.68
C GLN A 112 1.61 -20.73 -19.54
N THR A 113 2.15 -20.22 -20.64
CA THR A 113 2.68 -18.87 -20.91
C THR A 113 1.67 -17.72 -20.79
N THR A 114 0.44 -17.98 -20.35
CA THR A 114 -0.67 -17.02 -20.27
C THR A 114 -0.91 -16.43 -18.86
N VAL A 115 -0.24 -16.94 -17.82
CA VAL A 115 -0.44 -16.53 -16.41
C VAL A 115 0.12 -15.13 -16.08
N ASN A 116 1.05 -14.60 -16.89
CA ASN A 116 1.70 -13.31 -16.60
C ASN A 116 0.73 -12.10 -16.53
N ALA A 117 -0.43 -12.17 -17.21
CA ALA A 117 -1.40 -11.07 -17.23
C ALA A 117 -2.41 -11.11 -16.06
N SER A 118 -2.63 -12.27 -15.42
CA SER A 118 -3.60 -12.43 -14.34
C SER A 118 -3.02 -12.24 -12.94
N LEU A 119 -1.69 -12.22 -12.81
CA LEU A 119 -1.05 -12.01 -11.51
C LEU A 119 -1.29 -10.59 -10.99
N PRO A 120 -1.61 -10.43 -9.68
CA PRO A 120 -1.59 -9.16 -8.98
C PRO A 120 -0.29 -8.38 -9.22
N GLU A 121 -0.36 -7.05 -9.20
CA GLU A 121 0.78 -6.17 -9.49
C GLU A 121 1.98 -6.48 -8.60
N GLU A 122 1.76 -6.67 -7.31
CA GLU A 122 2.78 -7.01 -6.33
C GLU A 122 3.48 -8.35 -6.58
N MET A 123 2.75 -9.37 -7.08
CA MET A 123 3.34 -10.67 -7.44
C MET A 123 4.17 -10.55 -8.71
N ARG A 124 3.70 -9.78 -9.69
CA ARG A 124 4.46 -9.51 -10.90
C ARG A 124 5.77 -8.81 -10.58
N TRP A 125 5.75 -7.88 -9.63
CA TRP A 125 6.96 -7.18 -9.17
C TRP A 125 7.95 -8.11 -8.49
N LEU A 126 7.50 -8.98 -7.58
CA LEU A 126 8.38 -9.99 -6.95
C LEU A 126 8.99 -10.98 -7.95
N ALA A 127 8.32 -11.22 -9.09
CA ALA A 127 8.86 -12.03 -10.16
C ALA A 127 9.85 -11.26 -11.07
N MET A 128 9.75 -9.92 -11.14
CA MET A 128 10.53 -9.08 -12.05
C MET A 128 11.74 -8.42 -11.39
N PHE A 129 11.67 -8.15 -10.09
CA PHE A 129 12.66 -7.36 -9.36
C PHE A 129 13.07 -8.08 -8.07
N GLU A 130 14.36 -8.00 -7.76
CA GLU A 130 14.90 -8.54 -6.52
C GLU A 130 14.76 -7.55 -5.36
N GLU A 131 14.83 -8.08 -4.13
CA GLU A 131 15.00 -7.24 -2.95
C GLU A 131 16.34 -6.51 -3.01
N VAL A 132 16.32 -5.21 -2.72
CA VAL A 132 17.53 -4.40 -2.71
C VAL A 132 18.32 -4.64 -1.41
N THR A 133 19.60 -5.02 -1.54
CA THR A 133 20.49 -5.13 -0.37
C THR A 133 20.92 -3.74 0.08
N TRP A 134 20.36 -3.26 1.19
CA TRP A 134 20.56 -1.89 1.66
C TRP A 134 21.10 -1.82 3.10
N PRO A 135 22.43 -1.78 3.30
CA PRO A 135 23.05 -1.75 4.63
C PRO A 135 22.71 -0.51 5.47
N GLY A 136 22.41 0.61 4.82
CA GLY A 136 22.06 1.89 5.46
C GLY A 136 20.69 1.92 6.15
N LEU A 137 19.83 0.91 5.93
CA LEU A 137 18.56 0.81 6.65
C LEU A 137 18.78 0.27 8.08
N PRO A 138 18.00 0.75 9.07
CA PRO A 138 18.01 0.18 10.41
C PRO A 138 17.84 -1.34 10.42
N ALA A 139 18.51 -2.02 11.34
CA ALA A 139 18.40 -3.48 11.45
C ALA A 139 16.94 -3.92 11.70
N SER A 140 16.21 -3.21 12.56
CA SER A 140 14.81 -3.51 12.83
C SER A 140 13.92 -3.33 11.59
N PHE A 141 14.20 -2.32 10.75
CA PHE A 141 13.48 -2.15 9.50
C PHE A 141 13.65 -3.37 8.59
N ARG A 142 14.90 -3.83 8.41
CA ARG A 142 15.20 -5.00 7.57
C ARG A 142 14.62 -6.31 8.11
N GLN A 143 14.44 -6.40 9.42
CA GLN A 143 13.78 -7.52 10.08
C GLN A 143 12.28 -7.57 9.77
N HIS A 144 11.62 -6.42 9.65
CA HIS A 144 10.17 -6.36 9.44
C HIS A 144 9.75 -6.21 7.99
N PHE A 145 10.58 -5.57 7.16
CA PHE A 145 10.23 -5.17 5.80
C PHE A 145 11.30 -5.57 4.79
N ALA A 146 10.84 -5.80 3.57
CA ALA A 146 11.65 -5.89 2.37
C ALA A 146 11.39 -4.69 1.47
N VAL A 147 12.40 -4.31 0.70
CA VAL A 147 12.31 -3.25 -0.30
C VAL A 147 12.64 -3.85 -1.65
N VAL A 148 11.71 -3.78 -2.60
CA VAL A 148 11.86 -4.27 -3.98
C VAL A 148 11.80 -3.06 -4.90
N ALA A 149 12.78 -2.90 -5.77
CA ALA A 149 12.86 -1.73 -6.64
C ALA A 149 13.58 -2.05 -7.94
N GLU A 150 13.24 -1.33 -9.00
CA GLU A 150 13.97 -1.40 -10.27
C GLU A 150 15.37 -0.77 -10.16
N ARG A 151 15.47 0.35 -9.43
CA ARG A 151 16.72 1.09 -9.21
C ARG A 151 16.91 1.39 -7.73
N MET A 152 18.07 1.01 -7.19
CA MET A 152 18.43 1.26 -5.78
C MET A 152 18.40 2.76 -5.46
N GLU A 153 18.86 3.61 -6.37
CA GLU A 153 18.91 5.06 -6.18
C GLU A 153 17.52 5.67 -5.99
N THR A 154 16.51 5.14 -6.71
CA THR A 154 15.12 5.56 -6.56
C THR A 154 14.58 5.14 -5.19
N ALA A 155 14.86 3.91 -4.75
CA ALA A 155 14.48 3.43 -3.42
C ALA A 155 15.12 4.29 -2.32
N GLN A 156 16.40 4.65 -2.46
CA GLN A 156 17.13 5.50 -1.51
C GLN A 156 16.56 6.92 -1.38
N ARG A 157 16.07 7.49 -2.48
CA ARG A 157 15.43 8.82 -2.45
C ARG A 157 14.04 8.78 -1.81
N TRP A 158 13.26 7.74 -2.10
CA TRP A 158 11.88 7.65 -1.64
C TRP A 158 11.75 7.12 -0.21
N ILE A 159 12.48 6.06 0.15
CA ILE A 159 12.44 5.45 1.48
C ILE A 159 13.40 6.19 2.42
N HIS A 160 12.93 7.33 2.93
CA HIS A 160 13.70 8.19 3.83
C HIS A 160 13.21 8.09 5.28
N ALA A 161 13.88 8.82 6.19
CA ALA A 161 13.67 8.71 7.63
C ALA A 161 12.18 8.79 8.06
N PRO A 162 11.37 9.80 7.68
CA PRO A 162 9.95 9.79 8.02
C PRO A 162 9.16 8.55 7.57
N VAL A 163 9.40 8.02 6.36
CA VAL A 163 8.73 6.80 5.88
C VAL A 163 9.15 5.59 6.71
N VAL A 164 10.45 5.45 6.95
CA VAL A 164 11.02 4.39 7.80
C VAL A 164 10.44 4.45 9.21
N SER A 165 10.39 5.64 9.83
CA SER A 165 9.83 5.84 11.16
C SER A 165 8.35 5.48 11.22
N GLN A 166 7.53 5.85 10.23
CA GLN A 166 6.11 5.48 10.21
C GLN A 166 5.91 3.97 10.10
N LEU A 167 6.69 3.30 9.25
CA LEU A 167 6.64 1.85 9.10
C LEU A 167 7.05 1.13 10.39
N LEU A 168 8.14 1.56 11.03
CA LEU A 168 8.58 0.99 12.31
C LEU A 168 7.57 1.24 13.43
N ASN A 169 7.03 2.45 13.55
CA ASN A 169 6.03 2.78 14.57
C ASN A 169 4.77 1.90 14.47
N MET A 170 4.39 1.47 13.26
CA MET A 170 3.25 0.57 13.07
C MET A 170 3.50 -0.84 13.62
N VAL A 171 4.73 -1.36 13.48
CA VAL A 171 5.04 -2.77 13.82
C VAL A 171 5.74 -2.93 15.18
N GLU A 172 6.33 -1.88 15.71
CA GLU A 172 6.97 -1.85 17.04
C GLU A 172 6.12 -1.12 18.10
N GLY A 173 5.06 -0.42 17.69
CA GLY A 173 4.15 0.30 18.58
C GLY A 173 3.12 -0.58 19.29
N GLU A 174 2.13 0.04 19.93
CA GLU A 174 1.05 -0.67 20.63
C GLU A 174 0.25 -1.57 19.66
N GLY A 175 0.20 -2.87 19.96
CA GLY A 175 -0.39 -3.89 19.08
C GLY A 175 0.43 -4.19 17.81
N GLY A 176 1.70 -3.78 17.80
CA GLY A 176 2.65 -3.96 16.72
C GLY A 176 2.91 -5.43 16.35
N GLU A 177 2.89 -6.35 17.32
CA GLU A 177 3.06 -7.80 17.03
C GLU A 177 2.04 -8.32 16.01
N VAL A 178 0.77 -7.93 16.16
CA VAL A 178 -0.28 -8.29 15.20
C VAL A 178 -0.07 -7.55 13.88
N ARG A 179 0.33 -6.27 13.91
CA ARG A 179 0.61 -5.48 12.69
C ARG A 179 1.78 -6.04 11.89
N ALA A 180 2.83 -6.50 12.56
CA ALA A 180 4.01 -7.09 11.93
C ALA A 180 3.65 -8.33 11.10
N GLN A 181 2.63 -9.08 11.52
CA GLN A 181 2.14 -10.30 10.85
C GLN A 181 1.02 -10.05 9.83
N SER A 182 0.32 -8.92 9.93
CA SER A 182 -0.76 -8.59 9.01
C SER A 182 -0.24 -7.95 7.71
N PRO A 183 -0.90 -8.20 6.56
CA PRO A 183 -0.49 -7.63 5.28
C PRO A 183 -0.34 -6.10 5.30
N LEU A 184 0.84 -5.63 4.92
CA LEU A 184 1.15 -4.23 4.66
C LEU A 184 1.96 -4.12 3.38
N LEU A 185 1.50 -3.28 2.45
CA LEU A 185 2.20 -2.96 1.21
C LEU A 185 2.13 -1.46 0.94
N LEU A 186 3.28 -0.85 0.65
CA LEU A 186 3.43 0.52 0.21
C LEU A 186 4.15 0.51 -1.15
N MET A 187 3.61 1.17 -2.16
CA MET A 187 4.16 1.12 -3.52
C MET A 187 4.16 2.49 -4.17
N LEU A 188 5.26 2.82 -4.84
CA LEU A 188 5.41 3.94 -5.76
C LEU A 188 5.48 3.36 -7.17
N VAL A 189 4.49 3.69 -7.99
CA VAL A 189 4.42 3.22 -9.37
C VAL A 189 3.60 4.19 -10.23
N ARG A 190 4.04 4.46 -11.46
CA ARG A 190 3.34 5.30 -12.45
C ARG A 190 2.98 6.68 -11.89
N GLY A 191 3.91 7.30 -11.17
CA GLY A 191 3.76 8.65 -10.60
C GLY A 191 2.79 8.74 -9.42
N LYS A 192 2.48 7.60 -8.76
CA LYS A 192 1.48 7.52 -7.69
C LYS A 192 2.00 6.71 -6.52
N VAL A 193 1.54 7.04 -5.33
CA VAL A 193 1.77 6.23 -4.12
C VAL A 193 0.50 5.46 -3.80
N TYR A 194 0.65 4.19 -3.49
CA TYR A 194 -0.41 3.28 -3.04
C TYR A 194 -0.05 2.68 -1.70
N LEU A 195 -1.05 2.54 -0.83
CA LEU A 195 -0.95 1.85 0.45
C LEU A 195 -2.05 0.78 0.51
N ARG A 196 -1.71 -0.42 0.98
CA ARG A 196 -2.67 -1.48 1.28
C ARG A 196 -2.34 -2.06 2.64
N MET A 197 -3.31 -2.04 3.54
CA MET A 197 -3.16 -2.56 4.90
C MET A 197 -4.39 -3.35 5.31
N GLU A 198 -4.20 -4.47 5.99
CA GLU A 198 -5.28 -5.14 6.70
C GLU A 198 -5.71 -4.32 7.93
N HIS A 199 -6.99 -3.96 8.04
CA HIS A 199 -7.54 -3.18 9.15
C HIS A 199 -7.98 -4.09 10.30
N THR A 200 -7.02 -4.48 11.14
CA THR A 200 -7.25 -5.55 12.13
C THR A 200 -7.81 -5.08 13.45
N GLN A 201 -7.30 -3.96 13.97
CA GLN A 201 -7.69 -3.42 15.25
C GLN A 201 -8.98 -2.63 15.08
N ARG A 202 -9.28 -2.21 13.84
CA ARG A 202 -10.47 -1.47 13.48
C ARG A 202 -10.61 -0.21 14.34
N SER A 203 -9.48 0.42 14.62
CA SER A 203 -9.31 1.52 15.56
C SER A 203 -9.00 2.83 14.84
N LEU A 204 -9.31 3.96 15.49
CA LEU A 204 -8.92 5.28 14.99
C LEU A 204 -7.39 5.44 14.90
N THR A 205 -6.64 4.78 15.78
CA THR A 205 -5.17 4.79 15.77
C THR A 205 -4.63 4.16 14.49
N GLU A 206 -5.16 3.01 14.07
CA GLU A 206 -4.72 2.32 12.84
C GLU A 206 -5.05 3.17 11.60
N ILE A 207 -6.21 3.84 11.58
CA ILE A 207 -6.59 4.79 10.50
C ILE A 207 -5.64 5.99 10.46
N ALA A 208 -5.30 6.56 11.63
CA ALA A 208 -4.38 7.68 11.72
C ALA A 208 -2.97 7.31 11.25
N GLN A 209 -2.45 6.16 11.68
CA GLN A 209 -1.15 5.64 11.25
C GLN A 209 -1.13 5.41 9.73
N ALA A 210 -2.16 4.77 9.16
CA ALA A 210 -2.25 4.54 7.71
C ALA A 210 -2.27 5.86 6.92
N THR A 211 -3.02 6.85 7.41
CA THR A 211 -3.06 8.19 6.82
C THR A 211 -1.67 8.86 6.88
N GLN A 212 -1.00 8.81 8.03
CA GLN A 212 0.33 9.39 8.23
C GLN A 212 1.40 8.72 7.34
N LEU A 213 1.36 7.40 7.19
CA LEU A 213 2.27 6.67 6.32
C LEU A 213 2.05 7.06 4.84
N LEU A 214 0.80 7.10 4.38
CA LEU A 214 0.47 7.52 3.02
C LEU A 214 0.98 8.94 2.74
N LEU A 215 0.74 9.87 3.65
CA LEU A 215 1.15 11.27 3.50
C LEU A 215 2.68 11.43 3.58
N ALA A 216 3.36 10.72 4.47
CA ALA A 216 4.82 10.75 4.56
C ALA A 216 5.46 10.21 3.27
N ALA A 217 4.94 9.09 2.75
CA ALA A 217 5.41 8.51 1.50
C ALA A 217 5.13 9.41 0.29
N ALA A 218 3.96 10.04 0.25
CA ALA A 218 3.61 11.00 -0.79
C ALA A 218 4.48 12.26 -0.75
N GLN A 219 4.68 12.81 0.45
CA GLN A 219 5.53 13.98 0.64
C GLN A 219 7.00 13.69 0.27
N GLY A 220 7.49 12.49 0.61
CA GLY A 220 8.82 12.03 0.24
C GLY A 220 9.01 11.88 -1.25
N ALA A 221 8.01 11.34 -1.95
CA ALA A 221 8.04 11.24 -3.41
C ALA A 221 8.12 12.64 -4.06
N LEU A 222 7.29 13.58 -3.62
CA LEU A 222 7.27 14.95 -4.15
C LEU A 222 8.59 15.72 -3.90
N GLN A 223 9.27 15.46 -2.78
CA GLN A 223 10.48 16.20 -2.40
C GLN A 223 11.77 15.62 -2.98
N ASN A 224 11.86 14.28 -3.04
CA ASN A 224 13.14 13.61 -3.23
C ASN A 224 13.27 12.93 -4.59
N LEU A 225 12.18 12.75 -5.33
CA LEU A 225 12.22 12.18 -6.67
C LEU A 225 12.41 13.29 -7.71
N PRO A 226 13.09 12.98 -8.83
CA PRO A 226 13.18 13.94 -9.91
C PRO A 226 11.77 14.24 -10.46
N PRO A 227 11.54 15.47 -10.96
CA PRO A 227 10.33 15.75 -11.71
C PRO A 227 10.25 14.83 -12.93
N PRO A 228 9.04 14.55 -13.44
CA PRO A 228 8.91 13.78 -14.67
C PRO A 228 9.69 14.44 -15.79
N PRO A 229 10.30 13.66 -16.71
CA PRO A 229 10.96 14.24 -17.87
C PRO A 229 9.96 15.13 -18.63
N PRO A 230 10.39 16.27 -19.18
CA PRO A 230 9.50 17.12 -19.97
C PRO A 230 8.90 16.28 -21.10
N ALA A 231 7.59 16.39 -21.29
CA ALA A 231 6.90 15.71 -22.39
C ALA A 231 7.66 16.02 -23.69
N GLY A 232 8.15 14.96 -24.34
CA GLY A 232 9.19 15.04 -25.35
C GLY A 232 8.94 16.16 -26.37
N VAL A 233 9.90 17.06 -26.49
CA VAL A 233 10.11 17.78 -27.75
C VAL A 233 10.31 16.69 -28.80
N PRO A 234 9.56 16.67 -29.91
CA PRO A 234 9.82 15.70 -30.97
C PRO A 234 11.29 15.82 -31.34
N THR A 235 12.04 14.73 -31.29
CA THR A 235 13.37 14.69 -31.88
C THR A 235 13.20 14.99 -33.35
N GLU A 236 13.44 16.25 -33.76
CA GLU A 236 13.56 16.63 -35.15
C GLU A 236 14.64 15.73 -35.76
N GLY A 237 14.19 14.79 -36.58
CA GLY A 237 15.06 13.89 -37.32
C GLY A 237 16.04 14.72 -38.12
N GLY A 238 17.32 14.50 -37.87
CA GLY A 238 18.41 15.16 -38.59
C GLY A 238 18.21 15.03 -40.09
N ALA A 239 17.94 16.15 -40.75
CA ALA A 239 18.13 16.29 -42.17
C ALA A 239 19.64 16.24 -42.45
N GLY A 240 20.14 15.08 -42.85
CA GLY A 240 21.46 14.96 -43.43
C GLY A 240 21.51 15.68 -44.78
N PRO A 241 22.57 16.44 -45.09
CA PRO A 241 22.68 17.11 -46.38
C PRO A 241 23.00 16.07 -47.47
N GLN A 242 22.30 16.17 -48.60
CA GLN A 242 22.71 15.59 -49.88
C GLN A 242 23.53 16.62 -50.66
#